data_AF-A0A968VPF1-F1
#
_entry.id   AF-A0A968VPF1-F1
#
_cell.length_a   1.000
_cell.length_b   1.000
_cell.length_c   1.000
_cell.angle_alpha   90.00
_cell.angle_beta   90.00
_cell.angle_gamma   90.00
#
_symmetry.space_group_name_H-M   'P 1'
#
loop_
_entity.id
_entity.type
_entity.pdbx_description
1 polymer ?
#
loop_
_entity_poly.entity_id
_entity_poly.type
_entity_poly.pdbx_seq_one_letter_code
_entity_poly.pdbx_strand_id
1 'polypeptide(L)'
;MRRSNALRAELTEQYRKALTHDFYANLWYLQGQYGRTHRELKESQNQLQQAYRKLLERYLETTWALLEESAPLIVRSRDQSARALLRLGFRDLESTRLFHIRGSNINPRLHTNQIQFYREGLKRIRRARRFAILALIEAKLPREERPQYQLVTYDDVRNPEPGESDSDFQRVLKLLINMTGRRLIPDTVSTRNLARPAELKLLEIHQDNY
;
A
#
# COMPACT_ATOMS: atom_id res chain seq x y z
N MET A 1 -5.11 -0.03 -17.55
CA MET A 1 -4.12 -1.13 -17.74
C MET A 1 -2.78 -0.71 -18.36
N ARG A 2 -2.71 -0.02 -19.52
CA ARG A 2 -1.44 0.26 -20.25
C ARG A 2 -0.32 0.96 -19.44
N ARG A 3 -0.63 1.82 -18.47
CA ARG A 3 0.39 2.56 -17.68
C ARG A 3 0.83 1.89 -16.38
N SER A 4 0.04 0.98 -15.80
CA SER A 4 0.51 0.13 -14.69
C SER A 4 1.69 -0.72 -15.17
N ASN A 5 1.56 -1.26 -16.39
CA ASN A 5 2.64 -1.97 -17.06
C ASN A 5 3.86 -1.08 -17.37
N ALA A 6 3.65 0.20 -17.70
CA ALA A 6 4.75 1.14 -17.96
C ALA A 6 5.57 1.45 -16.71
N LEU A 7 4.92 1.75 -15.57
CA LEU A 7 5.64 1.97 -14.31
C LEU A 7 6.34 0.70 -13.83
N ARG A 8 5.66 -0.45 -13.94
CA ARG A 8 6.28 -1.75 -13.64
C ARG A 8 7.52 -1.97 -14.50
N ALA A 9 7.43 -1.76 -15.81
CA ALA A 9 8.58 -1.90 -16.70
C ALA A 9 9.72 -0.93 -16.34
N GLU A 10 9.41 0.32 -16.03
CA GLU A 10 10.40 1.32 -15.60
C GLU A 10 11.10 0.91 -14.29
N LEU A 11 10.33 0.46 -13.30
CA LEU A 11 10.86 -0.03 -12.04
C LEU A 11 11.69 -1.30 -12.24
N THR A 12 11.21 -2.25 -13.05
CA THR A 12 11.96 -3.47 -13.41
C THR A 12 13.29 -3.12 -14.06
N GLU A 13 13.30 -2.15 -14.98
CA GLU A 13 14.53 -1.66 -15.62
C GLU A 13 15.48 -1.03 -14.59
N GLN A 14 14.99 -0.22 -13.65
CA GLN A 14 15.79 0.35 -12.57
C GLN A 14 16.35 -0.74 -11.63
N TYR A 15 15.54 -1.73 -11.26
CA TYR A 15 16.01 -2.86 -10.46
C TYR A 15 17.05 -3.70 -11.20
N ARG A 16 16.86 -3.93 -12.50
CA ARG A 16 17.84 -4.64 -13.34
C ARG A 16 19.17 -3.90 -13.35
N LYS A 17 19.16 -2.57 -13.49
CA LYS A 17 20.37 -1.73 -13.42
C LYS A 17 21.03 -1.83 -12.05
N ALA A 18 20.27 -1.72 -10.97
CA ALA A 18 20.79 -1.87 -9.61
C ALA A 18 21.48 -3.24 -9.40
N LEU A 19 20.82 -4.33 -9.80
CA LEU A 19 21.36 -5.69 -9.71
C LEU A 19 22.63 -5.86 -10.57
N THR A 20 22.67 -5.25 -11.75
CA THR A 20 23.84 -5.28 -12.62
C THR A 20 25.05 -4.63 -11.94
N HIS A 21 24.87 -3.45 -11.35
CA HIS A 21 25.91 -2.77 -10.60
C HIS A 21 26.33 -3.56 -9.34
N ASP A 22 25.38 -4.15 -8.61
CA ASP A 22 25.69 -4.99 -7.45
C ASP A 22 26.52 -6.23 -7.83
N PHE A 23 26.14 -6.90 -8.93
CA PHE A 23 26.91 -8.02 -9.47
C PHE A 23 28.35 -7.62 -9.82
N TYR A 24 28.54 -6.49 -10.52
CA TYR A 24 29.88 -6.01 -10.83
C TYR A 24 30.65 -5.58 -9.58
N ALA A 25 30.00 -4.98 -8.58
CA ALA A 25 30.64 -4.65 -7.30
C ALA A 25 31.23 -5.91 -6.63
N ASN A 26 30.45 -6.99 -6.59
CA ASN A 26 30.88 -8.29 -6.07
C ASN A 26 32.03 -8.88 -6.90
N LEU A 27 31.96 -8.80 -8.24
CA LEU A 27 33.04 -9.25 -9.11
C LEU A 27 34.36 -8.49 -8.84
N TRP A 28 34.30 -7.15 -8.77
CA TRP A 28 35.48 -6.33 -8.49
C TRP A 28 36.04 -6.56 -7.09
N TYR A 29 35.16 -6.85 -6.12
CA TYR A 29 35.57 -7.17 -4.75
C TYR A 29 36.41 -8.45 -4.72
N LEU A 30 35.96 -9.49 -5.42
CA LEU A 30 36.69 -10.76 -5.54
C LEU A 30 38.05 -10.60 -6.24
N GLN A 31 38.18 -9.61 -7.13
CA GLN A 31 39.44 -9.28 -7.81
C GLN A 31 40.35 -8.34 -6.99
N GLY A 32 39.98 -7.98 -5.75
CA GLY A 32 40.74 -7.06 -4.90
C GLY A 32 40.69 -5.59 -5.34
N GLN A 33 39.80 -5.23 -6.27
CA GLN A 33 39.68 -3.87 -6.81
C GLN A 33 38.68 -3.01 -6.01
N TYR A 34 39.01 -2.72 -4.75
CA TYR A 34 38.09 -2.07 -3.80
C TYR A 34 37.57 -0.69 -4.24
N GLY A 35 38.38 0.09 -4.97
CA GLY A 35 37.93 1.38 -5.51
C GLY A 35 36.79 1.24 -6.52
N ARG A 36 36.84 0.20 -7.36
CA ARG A 36 35.75 -0.10 -8.32
C ARG A 36 34.55 -0.70 -7.60
N THR A 37 34.76 -1.60 -6.63
CA THR A 37 33.69 -2.12 -5.78
C THR A 37 32.87 -1.01 -5.14
N HIS A 38 33.54 -0.02 -4.51
CA HIS A 38 32.86 1.08 -3.84
C HIS A 38 32.02 1.91 -4.83
N ARG A 39 32.55 2.18 -6.02
CA ARG A 39 31.84 2.94 -7.06
C ARG A 39 30.59 2.21 -7.55
N GLU A 40 30.73 0.94 -7.92
CA GLU A 40 29.61 0.12 -8.41
C GLU A 40 28.53 -0.08 -7.33
N LEU A 41 28.93 -0.32 -6.08
CA LEU A 41 27.99 -0.43 -4.96
C LEU A 41 27.19 0.87 -4.76
N LYS A 42 27.85 2.02 -4.87
CA LYS A 42 27.19 3.32 -4.73
C LYS A 42 26.20 3.59 -5.86
N GLU A 43 26.54 3.23 -7.10
CA GLU A 43 25.61 3.33 -8.23
C GLU A 43 24.42 2.38 -8.06
N SER A 44 24.65 1.14 -7.61
CA SER A 44 23.56 0.22 -7.26
C SER A 44 22.58 0.84 -6.25
N GLN A 45 23.12 1.39 -5.15
CA GLN A 45 22.30 2.04 -4.12
C GLN A 45 21.57 3.29 -4.65
N ASN A 46 22.20 4.07 -5.52
CA ASN A 46 21.57 5.22 -6.17
C ASN A 46 20.35 4.78 -7.03
N GLN A 47 20.51 3.74 -7.84
CA GLN A 47 19.40 3.19 -8.65
C GLN A 47 18.25 2.67 -7.75
N LEU A 48 18.57 1.95 -6.68
CA LEU A 48 17.58 1.45 -5.73
C LEU A 48 16.83 2.60 -5.07
N GLN A 49 17.53 3.62 -4.58
CA GLN A 49 16.92 4.78 -3.95
C GLN A 49 15.89 5.46 -4.86
N GLN A 50 16.21 5.61 -6.15
CA GLN A 50 15.31 6.22 -7.12
C GLN A 50 14.06 5.36 -7.35
N ALA A 51 14.23 4.04 -7.42
CA ALA A 51 13.10 3.11 -7.54
C ALA A 51 12.17 3.18 -6.33
N TYR A 52 12.73 3.14 -5.12
CA TYR A 52 11.95 3.27 -3.87
C TYR A 52 11.20 4.60 -3.79
N ARG A 53 11.85 5.70 -4.18
CA ARG A 53 11.23 7.03 -4.23
C ARG A 53 10.03 7.06 -5.17
N LYS A 54 10.21 6.64 -6.43
CA LYS A 54 9.14 6.62 -7.44
C LYS A 54 7.98 5.73 -7.01
N LEU A 55 8.28 4.57 -6.42
CA LEU A 55 7.27 3.68 -5.88
C LEU A 55 6.46 4.36 -4.78
N LEU A 56 7.13 5.04 -3.84
CA LEU A 56 6.46 5.75 -2.75
C LEU A 56 5.57 6.89 -3.26
N GLU A 57 6.06 7.69 -4.19
CA GLU A 57 5.31 8.77 -4.84
C GLU A 57 4.02 8.23 -5.49
N ARG A 58 4.14 7.12 -6.22
CA ARG A 58 2.96 6.45 -6.81
C ARG A 58 1.98 5.98 -5.75
N TYR A 59 2.46 5.37 -4.67
CA TYR A 59 1.59 4.90 -3.60
C TYR A 59 0.91 6.06 -2.89
N LEU A 60 1.58 7.18 -2.70
CA LEU A 60 1.00 8.40 -2.14
C LEU A 60 -0.15 8.92 -3.02
N GLU A 61 0.09 9.09 -4.33
CA GLU A 61 -0.93 9.58 -5.28
C GLU A 61 -2.18 8.69 -5.29
N THR A 62 -1.98 7.38 -5.45
CA THR A 62 -3.08 6.41 -5.54
C THR A 62 -3.84 6.27 -4.23
N THR A 63 -3.16 6.32 -3.08
CA THR A 63 -3.81 6.22 -1.77
C THR A 63 -4.57 7.49 -1.41
N TRP A 64 -4.03 8.65 -1.78
CA TRP A 64 -4.72 9.93 -1.62
C TRP A 64 -6.06 9.90 -2.35
N ALA A 65 -6.04 9.53 -3.63
CA ALA A 65 -7.27 9.48 -4.40
C ALA A 65 -8.25 8.41 -3.91
N LEU A 66 -7.76 7.25 -3.46
CA LEU A 66 -8.62 6.24 -2.82
C LEU A 66 -9.34 6.80 -1.58
N LEU A 67 -8.61 7.53 -0.72
CA LEU A 67 -9.18 8.14 0.49
C LEU A 67 -10.13 9.30 0.19
N GLU A 68 -9.80 10.13 -0.80
CA GLU A 68 -10.63 11.27 -1.20
C GLU A 68 -11.95 10.81 -1.82
N GLU A 69 -11.92 9.85 -2.74
CA GLU A 69 -13.12 9.33 -3.40
C GLU A 69 -14.00 8.50 -2.44
N SER A 70 -13.40 7.83 -1.46
CA SER A 70 -14.15 7.08 -0.42
C SER A 70 -14.76 7.98 0.65
N ALA A 71 -14.19 9.16 0.91
CA ALA A 71 -14.59 10.02 2.02
C ALA A 71 -16.07 10.46 1.97
N PRO A 72 -16.65 10.94 0.85
CA PRO A 72 -18.05 11.35 0.80
C PRO A 72 -19.01 10.21 1.18
N LEU A 73 -18.71 9.00 0.71
CA LEU A 73 -19.52 7.81 0.97
C LEU A 73 -19.50 7.45 2.46
N ILE A 74 -18.33 7.48 3.10
CA ILE A 74 -18.15 7.17 4.52
C ILE A 74 -18.75 8.27 5.42
N VAL A 75 -18.63 9.54 5.04
CA VAL A 75 -19.23 10.64 5.82
C VAL A 75 -20.76 10.55 5.82
N ARG A 76 -21.34 10.20 4.66
CA ARG A 76 -22.79 10.03 4.47
C ARG A 76 -23.36 8.82 5.23
N SER A 77 -22.60 7.74 5.41
CA SER A 77 -23.08 6.54 6.13
C SER A 77 -23.34 6.80 7.62
N ARG A 78 -22.79 7.89 8.17
CA ARG A 78 -22.87 8.27 9.60
C ARG A 78 -22.32 7.22 10.57
N ASP A 79 -21.56 6.26 10.08
CA ASP A 79 -20.91 5.26 10.90
C ASP A 79 -19.66 5.81 11.57
N GLN A 80 -19.62 5.75 12.90
CA GLN A 80 -18.48 6.22 13.69
C GLN A 80 -17.23 5.37 13.49
N SER A 81 -17.37 4.05 13.34
CA SER A 81 -16.25 3.13 13.12
C SER A 81 -15.61 3.38 11.76
N ALA A 82 -16.43 3.50 10.71
CA ALA A 82 -15.95 3.82 9.37
C ALA A 82 -15.22 5.19 9.32
N ARG A 83 -15.75 6.21 10.02
CA ARG A 83 -15.09 7.52 10.12
C ARG A 83 -13.76 7.46 10.87
N ALA A 84 -13.68 6.67 11.94
CA ALA A 84 -12.44 6.48 12.69
C ALA A 84 -11.36 5.83 11.82
N LEU A 85 -11.73 4.79 11.06
CA LEU A 85 -10.82 4.14 10.10
C LEU A 85 -10.36 5.10 9.00
N LEU A 86 -11.27 5.91 8.45
CA LEU A 86 -10.93 6.93 7.46
C LEU A 86 -9.90 7.95 8.01
N ARG A 87 -10.08 8.42 9.25
CA ARG A 87 -9.12 9.31 9.93
C ARG A 87 -7.75 8.66 10.09
N LEU A 88 -7.70 7.37 10.45
CA LEU A 88 -6.45 6.61 10.53
C LEU A 88 -5.76 6.52 9.16
N GLY A 89 -6.53 6.34 8.09
CA GLY A 89 -6.04 6.36 6.71
C GLY A 89 -5.36 7.68 6.34
N PHE A 90 -6.04 8.81 6.54
CA PHE A 90 -5.47 10.14 6.28
C PHE A 90 -4.25 10.45 7.15
N ARG A 91 -4.29 10.09 8.45
CA ARG A 91 -3.14 10.27 9.35
C ARG A 91 -1.90 9.51 8.85
N ASP A 92 -2.08 8.27 8.43
CA ASP A 92 -0.98 7.44 7.93
C ASP A 92 -0.48 7.95 6.56
N LEU A 93 -1.36 8.52 5.74
CA LEU A 93 -0.99 9.22 4.50
C LEU A 93 -0.12 10.46 4.76
N GLU A 94 -0.51 11.33 5.69
CA GLU A 94 0.31 12.52 6.04
C GLU A 94 1.65 12.10 6.65
N SER A 95 1.64 11.09 7.53
CA SER A 95 2.87 10.49 8.06
C SER A 95 3.79 10.00 6.94
N THR A 96 3.23 9.40 5.89
CA THR A 96 3.98 8.94 4.71
C THR A 96 4.59 10.13 3.94
N ARG A 97 3.86 11.23 3.77
CA ARG A 97 4.40 12.44 3.13
C ARG A 97 5.62 12.98 3.89
N LEU A 98 5.58 12.96 5.23
CA LEU A 98 6.74 13.34 6.04
C LEU A 98 7.93 12.39 5.82
N PHE A 99 7.71 11.09 5.68
CA PHE A 99 8.76 10.13 5.34
C PHE A 99 9.38 10.41 3.97
N HIS A 100 8.56 10.73 2.97
CA HIS A 100 9.03 11.10 1.63
C HIS A 100 9.89 12.38 1.67
N ILE A 101 9.40 13.44 2.32
CA ILE A 101 10.14 14.72 2.47
C ILE A 101 11.45 14.52 3.22
N ARG A 102 11.45 13.73 4.31
CA ARG A 102 12.70 13.41 5.04
C ARG A 102 13.68 12.66 4.14
N GLY A 103 13.19 11.67 3.39
CA GLY A 103 14.00 10.92 2.43
C GLY A 103 14.62 11.81 1.34
N SER A 104 13.86 12.78 0.81
CA SER A 104 14.36 13.69 -0.22
C SER A 104 15.35 14.72 0.31
N ASN A 105 15.24 15.11 1.59
CA ASN A 105 16.09 16.12 2.21
C ASN A 105 17.43 15.56 2.75
N ILE A 106 17.59 14.25 2.83
CA ILE A 106 18.86 13.63 3.22
C ILE A 106 19.92 13.88 2.15
N ASN A 107 21.17 14.01 2.60
CA ASN A 107 22.32 14.16 1.71
C ASN A 107 22.27 13.16 0.53
N PRO A 108 22.36 13.62 -0.72
CA PRO A 108 22.26 12.77 -1.91
C PRO A 108 23.25 11.60 -1.94
N ARG A 109 24.35 11.66 -1.18
CA ARG A 109 25.36 10.59 -1.11
C ARG A 109 25.00 9.47 -0.13
N LEU A 110 24.02 9.68 0.75
CA LEU A 110 23.62 8.74 1.80
C LEU A 110 22.40 7.92 1.36
N HIS A 111 22.56 7.16 0.27
CA HIS A 111 21.47 6.41 -0.38
C HIS A 111 20.79 5.42 0.57
N THR A 112 21.53 4.72 1.43
CA THR A 112 20.96 3.76 2.40
C THR A 112 19.96 4.41 3.34
N ASN A 113 20.27 5.60 3.85
CA ASN A 113 19.36 6.33 4.74
C ASN A 113 18.10 6.73 3.97
N GLN A 114 18.25 7.24 2.75
CA GLN A 114 17.11 7.59 1.89
C GLN A 114 16.20 6.37 1.64
N ILE A 115 16.79 5.22 1.29
CA ILE A 115 16.06 3.95 1.10
C ILE A 115 15.30 3.56 2.38
N GLN A 116 15.93 3.69 3.56
CA GLN A 116 15.27 3.37 4.82
C GLN A 116 14.02 4.22 5.06
N PHE A 117 14.09 5.54 4.86
CA PHE A 117 12.91 6.40 5.02
C PHE A 117 11.82 6.09 4.00
N TYR A 118 12.18 5.84 2.74
CA TYR A 118 11.19 5.47 1.73
C TYR A 118 10.55 4.12 2.02
N ARG A 119 11.31 3.14 2.53
CA ARG A 119 10.80 1.83 2.95
C ARG A 119 9.80 1.95 4.10
N GLU A 120 10.10 2.76 5.11
CA GLU A 120 9.16 3.00 6.22
C GLU A 120 7.91 3.75 5.75
N GLY A 121 8.06 4.70 4.82
CA GLY A 121 6.93 5.32 4.12
C GLY A 121 6.06 4.29 3.38
N LEU A 122 6.67 3.35 2.64
CA LEU A 122 5.94 2.30 1.91
C LEU A 122 5.14 1.37 2.83
N LYS A 123 5.68 1.02 4.00
CA LYS A 123 4.93 0.24 5.00
C LYS A 123 3.73 1.03 5.51
N ARG A 124 3.95 2.32 5.80
CA ARG A 124 2.91 3.22 6.36
C ARG A 124 1.77 3.47 5.36
N ILE A 125 2.08 3.67 4.09
CA ILE A 125 1.07 3.93 3.06
C ILE A 125 0.26 2.68 2.71
N ARG A 126 0.85 1.48 2.74
CA ARG A 126 0.09 0.21 2.63
C ARG A 126 -0.90 0.07 3.79
N ARG A 127 -0.51 0.46 5.01
CA ARG A 127 -1.44 0.52 6.15
C ARG A 127 -2.58 1.52 5.92
N ALA A 128 -2.28 2.70 5.37
CA ALA A 128 -3.32 3.68 5.03
C ALA A 128 -4.34 3.14 4.02
N ARG A 129 -3.89 2.41 2.99
CA ARG A 129 -4.78 1.73 2.02
C ARG A 129 -5.67 0.68 2.67
N ARG A 130 -5.12 -0.13 3.58
CA ARG A 130 -5.92 -1.10 4.36
C ARG A 130 -7.01 -0.40 5.14
N PHE A 131 -6.71 0.72 5.80
CA PHE A 131 -7.73 1.49 6.52
C PHE A 131 -8.79 2.08 5.60
N ALA A 132 -8.43 2.54 4.40
CA ALA A 132 -9.38 3.02 3.41
C ALA A 132 -10.37 1.91 3.00
N ILE A 133 -9.84 0.72 2.72
CA ILE A 133 -10.62 -0.47 2.36
C ILE A 133 -11.56 -0.88 3.49
N LEU A 134 -11.03 -0.98 4.72
CA LEU A 134 -11.84 -1.34 5.89
C LEU A 134 -12.93 -0.30 6.16
N ALA A 135 -12.64 0.99 5.99
CA ALA A 135 -13.63 2.05 6.15
C ALA A 135 -14.76 1.95 5.12
N LEU A 136 -14.45 1.57 3.87
CA LEU A 136 -15.45 1.33 2.82
C LEU A 136 -16.34 0.13 3.15
N ILE A 137 -15.74 -0.97 3.60
CA ILE A 137 -16.47 -2.17 4.05
C ILE A 137 -17.42 -1.79 5.18
N GLU A 138 -16.91 -1.18 6.24
CA GLU A 138 -17.68 -0.82 7.42
C GLU A 138 -18.84 0.13 7.08
N ALA A 139 -18.61 1.11 6.19
CA ALA A 139 -19.64 2.07 5.78
C ALA A 139 -20.79 1.44 4.97
N LYS A 140 -20.57 0.28 4.35
CA LYS A 140 -21.55 -0.39 3.47
C LYS A 140 -22.07 -1.71 4.01
N LEU A 141 -21.46 -2.26 5.05
CA LEU A 141 -21.90 -3.49 5.68
C LEU A 141 -23.25 -3.25 6.37
N PRO A 142 -24.32 -4.00 6.00
CA PRO A 142 -25.61 -3.96 6.69
C PRO A 142 -25.42 -4.21 8.18
N ARG A 143 -26.27 -3.59 9.02
CA ARG A 143 -26.13 -3.70 10.49
C ARG A 143 -26.22 -5.15 10.98
N GLU A 144 -27.03 -5.96 10.32
CA GLU A 144 -27.26 -7.38 10.65
C GLU A 144 -26.02 -8.25 10.42
N GLU A 145 -25.17 -7.89 9.46
CA GLU A 145 -23.96 -8.66 9.11
C GLU A 145 -22.72 -8.21 9.92
N ARG A 146 -22.88 -7.22 10.79
CA ARG A 146 -21.78 -6.71 11.61
C ARG A 146 -21.59 -7.62 12.83
N PRO A 147 -20.35 -8.04 13.14
CA PRO A 147 -20.08 -8.93 14.26
C PRO A 147 -20.50 -8.33 15.61
N GLN A 148 -20.54 -7.00 15.72
CA GLN A 148 -20.96 -6.28 16.94
C GLN A 148 -22.46 -6.38 17.22
N TYR A 149 -23.28 -6.66 16.21
CA TYR A 149 -24.73 -6.77 16.33
C TYR A 149 -25.23 -8.21 16.16
N GLN A 150 -24.30 -9.16 15.97
CA GLN A 150 -24.62 -10.57 15.91
C GLN A 150 -24.93 -11.06 17.34
N LEU A 151 -26.13 -11.63 17.53
CA LEU A 151 -26.49 -12.27 18.78
C LEU A 151 -25.63 -13.54 18.94
N VAL A 152 -24.76 -13.55 19.94
CA VAL A 152 -23.95 -14.72 20.29
C VAL A 152 -24.63 -15.43 21.45
N THR A 153 -25.00 -16.69 21.26
CA THR A 153 -25.61 -17.51 22.31
C THR A 153 -24.53 -18.09 23.22
N TYR A 154 -24.87 -18.39 24.47
CA TYR A 154 -23.93 -19.04 25.40
C TYR A 154 -23.37 -20.37 24.85
N ASP A 155 -24.16 -21.10 24.07
CA ASP A 155 -23.74 -22.36 23.44
C ASP A 155 -22.69 -22.15 22.33
N ASP A 156 -22.76 -21.04 21.59
CA ASP A 156 -21.80 -20.68 20.52
C ASP A 156 -20.41 -20.35 21.10
N VAL A 157 -20.37 -19.78 22.29
CA VAL A 157 -19.10 -19.50 23.02
C VAL A 157 -18.52 -20.78 23.61
N ARG A 158 -19.39 -21.69 24.06
CA ARG A 158 -19.01 -22.94 24.73
C ARG A 158 -18.49 -23.98 23.75
N ASN A 159 -19.10 -24.05 22.56
CA ASN A 159 -18.72 -24.94 21.48
C ASN A 159 -18.39 -24.11 20.23
N PRO A 160 -17.23 -23.45 20.18
CA PRO A 160 -16.81 -22.79 18.95
C PRO A 160 -16.74 -23.85 17.85
N GLU A 161 -17.49 -23.65 16.76
CA GLU A 161 -17.35 -24.54 15.60
C GLU A 161 -15.87 -24.59 15.19
N PRO A 162 -15.33 -25.76 14.83
CA PRO A 162 -13.97 -25.88 14.33
C PRO A 162 -13.91 -25.33 12.90
N GLY A 163 -14.19 -24.04 12.74
CA GLY A 163 -13.93 -23.30 11.52
C GLY A 163 -12.41 -23.16 11.39
N GLU A 164 -11.88 -23.50 10.22
CA GLU A 164 -10.50 -23.11 9.87
C GLU A 164 -10.35 -21.61 10.16
N SER A 165 -9.37 -21.26 11.01
CA SER A 165 -9.06 -19.87 11.30
C SER A 165 -8.51 -19.21 10.02
N ASP A 166 -9.41 -18.75 9.16
CA ASP A 166 -9.08 -17.96 7.98
C ASP A 166 -8.14 -16.82 8.40
N SER A 167 -7.04 -16.63 7.67
CA SER A 167 -6.18 -15.47 7.86
C SER A 167 -6.99 -14.18 7.71
N ASP A 168 -6.69 -13.15 8.52
CA ASP A 168 -7.33 -11.83 8.43
C ASP A 168 -7.35 -11.28 6.99
N PHE A 169 -6.30 -11.59 6.20
CA PHE A 169 -6.23 -11.27 4.79
C PHE A 169 -7.37 -11.90 3.98
N GLN A 170 -7.59 -13.21 4.16
CA GLN A 170 -8.59 -14.00 3.46
C GLN A 170 -10.00 -13.55 3.86
N ARG A 171 -10.22 -13.26 5.15
CA ARG A 171 -11.49 -12.73 5.63
C ARG A 171 -11.87 -11.42 4.94
N VAL A 172 -10.94 -10.46 4.89
CA VAL A 172 -11.17 -9.17 4.20
C VAL A 172 -11.34 -9.35 2.70
N LEU A 173 -10.58 -10.27 2.08
CA LEU A 173 -10.71 -10.56 0.65
C LEU A 173 -12.08 -11.16 0.31
N LYS A 174 -12.55 -12.15 1.08
CA LYS A 174 -13.88 -12.77 0.91
C LYS A 174 -14.99 -11.72 1.06
N LEU A 175 -14.89 -10.85 2.07
CA LEU A 175 -15.83 -9.75 2.26
C LEU A 175 -15.83 -8.79 1.07
N LEU A 176 -14.66 -8.38 0.58
CA LEU A 176 -14.56 -7.51 -0.58
C LEU A 176 -15.21 -8.13 -1.82
N ILE A 177 -14.90 -9.40 -2.13
CA ILE A 177 -15.48 -10.12 -3.27
C ILE A 177 -17.01 -10.18 -3.15
N ASN A 178 -17.53 -10.47 -1.96
CA ASN A 178 -18.97 -10.52 -1.72
C ASN A 178 -19.61 -9.14 -1.92
N MET A 179 -19.02 -8.09 -1.34
CA MET A 179 -19.57 -6.72 -1.44
C MET A 179 -19.49 -6.13 -2.85
N THR A 180 -18.44 -6.43 -3.60
CA THR A 180 -18.34 -6.03 -5.02
C THR A 180 -19.33 -6.83 -5.87
N GLY A 181 -19.48 -8.14 -5.62
CA GLY A 181 -20.47 -8.98 -6.28
C GLY A 181 -21.91 -8.50 -6.06
N ARG A 182 -22.24 -8.07 -4.84
CA ARG A 182 -23.53 -7.43 -4.48
C ARG A 182 -23.66 -5.98 -4.93
N ARG A 183 -22.64 -5.40 -5.57
CA ARG A 183 -22.58 -3.98 -6.00
C ARG A 183 -22.77 -2.96 -4.87
N LEU A 184 -22.43 -3.33 -3.63
CA LEU A 184 -22.51 -2.43 -2.47
C LEU A 184 -21.34 -1.43 -2.44
N ILE A 185 -20.19 -1.86 -2.96
CA ILE A 185 -18.95 -1.08 -3.09
C ILE A 185 -18.55 -1.09 -4.58
N PRO A 186 -18.07 0.04 -5.12
CA PRO A 186 -17.57 0.06 -6.49
C PRO A 186 -16.33 -0.81 -6.64
N ASP A 187 -16.27 -1.62 -7.71
CA ASP A 187 -15.08 -2.45 -8.00
C ASP A 187 -13.86 -1.61 -8.37
N THR A 188 -14.11 -0.48 -9.03
CA THR A 188 -13.10 0.50 -9.42
C THR A 188 -13.39 1.87 -8.83
N VAL A 189 -12.35 2.50 -8.28
CA VAL A 189 -12.37 3.89 -7.85
C VAL A 189 -11.67 4.71 -8.93
N SER A 190 -12.43 5.58 -9.60
CA SER A 190 -11.89 6.50 -10.59
C SER A 190 -11.36 7.74 -9.87
N THR A 191 -10.12 8.11 -10.14
CA THR A 191 -9.52 9.30 -9.55
C THR A 191 -9.82 10.52 -10.43
N ARG A 192 -10.94 11.21 -10.20
CA ARG A 192 -11.31 12.35 -11.07
C ARG A 192 -10.45 13.59 -10.82
N ASN A 193 -9.97 13.76 -9.58
CA ASN A 193 -9.27 14.96 -9.12
C ASN A 193 -7.74 14.91 -9.25
N LEU A 194 -7.16 13.80 -9.72
CA LEU A 194 -5.72 13.72 -9.98
C LEU A 194 -5.40 14.35 -11.33
N ALA A 195 -4.20 14.95 -11.45
CA ALA A 195 -3.64 15.39 -12.73
C ALA A 195 -3.56 14.26 -13.78
N ARG A 196 -3.75 12.99 -13.36
CA ARG A 196 -3.79 11.80 -14.20
C ARG A 196 -4.91 10.88 -13.70
N PRO A 197 -6.05 10.77 -14.40
CA PRO A 197 -7.11 9.85 -14.02
C PRO A 197 -6.61 8.40 -14.11
N ALA A 198 -6.77 7.65 -13.02
CA ALA A 198 -6.46 6.25 -12.92
C ALA A 198 -7.69 5.51 -12.37
N GLU A 199 -7.92 4.30 -12.90
CA GLU A 199 -8.88 3.37 -12.32
C GLU A 199 -8.15 2.48 -11.32
N LEU A 200 -8.56 2.59 -10.06
CA LEU A 200 -8.02 1.85 -8.94
C LEU A 200 -8.94 0.68 -8.63
N LYS A 201 -8.51 -0.54 -8.94
CA LYS A 201 -9.25 -1.76 -8.60
C LYS A 201 -9.04 -2.12 -7.14
N LEU A 202 -10.12 -2.22 -6.37
CA LEU A 202 -10.03 -2.44 -4.92
C LEU A 202 -9.40 -3.80 -4.58
N LEU A 203 -9.75 -4.85 -5.32
CA LEU A 203 -9.19 -6.19 -5.11
C LEU A 203 -7.68 -6.25 -5.35
N GLU A 204 -7.21 -5.63 -6.43
CA GLU A 204 -5.77 -5.54 -6.74
C GLU A 204 -5.03 -4.75 -5.66
N ILE A 205 -5.63 -3.68 -5.13
CA ILE A 205 -5.04 -2.88 -4.05
C ILE A 205 -4.96 -3.68 -2.75
N HIS A 206 -5.99 -4.46 -2.42
CA HIS A 206 -5.97 -5.31 -1.22
C HIS A 206 -4.86 -6.34 -1.30
N GLN A 207 -4.73 -7.01 -2.44
CA GLN A 207 -3.67 -8.01 -2.68
C GLN A 207 -2.26 -7.39 -2.60
N ASP A 208 -2.07 -6.20 -3.18
CA ASP A 208 -0.78 -5.48 -3.15
C ASP A 208 -0.37 -4.99 -1.75
N ASN A 209 -1.28 -4.95 -0.78
CA ASN A 209 -0.96 -4.47 0.56
C ASN A 209 -0.24 -5.49 1.46
N TYR A 210 -0.19 -6.76 1.06
CA TYR A 210 0.42 -7.89 1.77
C TYR A 210 1.66 -8.38 1.03
#